data_AF-A0A7S1WV69-F1
#
_entry.id   AF-A0A7S1WV69-F1
#
_cell.length_a   1.000
_cell.length_b   1.000
_cell.length_c   1.000
_cell.angle_alpha   90.00
_cell.angle_beta   90.00
_cell.angle_gamma   90.00
#
_symmetry.space_group_name_H-M   'P 1'
#
loop_
_entity.id
_entity.type
_entity.pdbx_description
1 polymer ?
#
loop_
_entity_poly.entity_id
_entity_poly.type
_entity_poly.pdbx_seq_one_letter_code
_entity_poly.pdbx_strand_id
1 'polypeptide(L)'
;MGSSTVATSASAPASEPQPLLEHTISTVMTPSRSFLSSVCSSETARGRTVTWEENASSCSICRARIGKRYLNPRHHCRACGRCVCAACSPSTVQLQGASPAKRTCKDCVVKLKAAPGVTIRLEDSGRRLRSLSGTSAASTGSSSP
;
A
#
# COMPACT_ATOMS: atom_id res chain seq x y z
N MET A 1 -28.28 0.48 -61.76
CA MET A 1 -27.97 1.38 -62.90
C MET A 1 -27.20 2.57 -62.33
N GLY A 2 -25.87 2.55 -62.51
CA GLY A 2 -24.93 3.67 -62.27
C GLY A 2 -24.77 4.15 -60.83
N SER A 3 -23.63 4.64 -60.36
CA SER A 3 -22.30 4.73 -60.95
C SER A 3 -21.30 4.96 -59.81
N SER A 4 -20.19 4.24 -59.89
CA SER A 4 -18.84 4.56 -59.44
C SER A 4 -18.57 5.98 -58.91
N THR A 5 -17.93 6.08 -57.75
CA THR A 5 -16.87 7.07 -57.51
C THR A 5 -15.72 6.46 -56.71
N VAL A 6 -14.53 6.89 -57.09
CA VAL A 6 -13.22 6.26 -57.01
C VAL A 6 -12.44 6.52 -55.72
N ALA A 7 -11.52 5.60 -55.45
CA ALA A 7 -10.43 5.74 -54.49
C ALA A 7 -9.40 6.78 -54.94
N THR A 8 -8.83 7.52 -53.98
CA THR A 8 -7.52 8.17 -54.13
C THR A 8 -6.70 7.96 -52.87
N SER A 9 -5.85 6.96 -52.95
CA SER A 9 -4.62 6.78 -52.19
C SER A 9 -3.58 7.82 -52.62
N ALA A 10 -2.91 8.46 -51.66
CA ALA A 10 -1.69 9.23 -51.90
C ALA A 10 -0.57 8.65 -51.04
N SER A 11 0.47 8.16 -51.71
CA SER A 11 1.69 7.59 -51.15
C SER A 11 2.73 8.66 -50.80
N ALA A 12 3.66 8.26 -49.93
CA ALA A 12 4.80 8.98 -49.36
C ALA A 12 5.82 9.56 -50.37
N PRO A 13 6.81 10.33 -49.88
CA PRO A 13 8.17 9.78 -49.95
C PRO A 13 9.02 9.94 -48.68
N ALA A 14 10.07 9.12 -48.65
CA ALA A 14 11.12 8.98 -47.66
C ALA A 14 12.29 9.96 -47.87
N SER A 15 12.94 10.34 -46.76
CA SER A 15 14.33 10.84 -46.61
C SER A 15 14.41 11.42 -45.18
N GLU A 16 15.39 11.23 -44.30
CA GLU A 16 16.82 10.97 -44.42
C GLU A 16 17.36 10.68 -42.99
N PRO A 17 18.28 9.73 -42.77
CA PRO A 17 18.84 9.48 -41.44
C PRO A 17 19.96 10.49 -41.12
N GLN A 18 19.74 11.34 -40.14
CA GLN A 18 20.75 12.27 -39.61
C GLN A 18 21.54 11.61 -38.45
N PRO A 19 22.82 11.98 -38.28
CA PRO A 19 23.85 11.08 -37.75
C PRO A 19 23.88 10.96 -36.22
N LEU A 20 24.40 9.79 -35.84
CA LEU A 20 24.86 9.33 -34.54
C LEU A 20 25.63 10.43 -33.78
N LEU A 21 25.11 10.83 -32.62
CA LEU A 21 25.93 11.38 -31.55
C LEU A 21 25.94 10.37 -30.41
N GLU A 22 26.98 9.53 -30.41
CA GLU A 22 27.38 8.78 -29.23
C GLU A 22 27.67 9.78 -28.13
N HIS A 23 26.84 9.78 -27.09
CA HIS A 23 27.22 10.32 -25.80
C HIS A 23 27.42 9.13 -24.89
N THR A 24 28.68 8.69 -24.85
CA THR A 24 29.21 7.77 -23.85
C THR A 24 28.90 8.33 -22.48
N ILE A 25 27.82 7.85 -21.85
CA ILE A 25 27.58 8.08 -20.44
C ILE A 25 28.51 7.14 -19.66
N SER A 26 29.79 7.48 -19.64
CA SER A 26 30.75 6.95 -18.69
C SER A 26 30.64 7.77 -17.42
N THR A 27 29.66 7.46 -16.59
CA THR A 27 29.77 7.75 -15.17
C THR A 27 29.22 6.55 -14.41
N VAL A 28 30.11 5.62 -14.09
CA VAL A 28 29.93 4.81 -12.88
C VAL A 28 29.82 5.79 -11.72
N MET A 29 28.60 6.14 -11.31
CA MET A 29 28.38 6.84 -10.06
C MET A 29 28.75 5.87 -8.95
N THR A 30 30.00 5.92 -8.51
CA THR A 30 30.38 5.44 -7.19
C THR A 30 29.58 6.26 -6.18
N PRO A 31 28.67 5.66 -5.40
CA PRO A 31 28.00 6.42 -4.37
C PRO A 31 29.05 6.78 -3.31
N SER A 32 29.33 8.09 -3.18
CA SER A 32 30.08 8.61 -2.04
C SER A 32 29.40 8.14 -0.75
N ARG A 33 30.20 7.82 0.28
CA ARG A 33 29.75 7.32 1.60
C ARG A 33 28.67 8.22 2.25
N SER A 34 28.56 9.48 1.82
CA SER A 34 27.53 10.43 2.25
C SER A 34 26.12 10.15 1.70
N PHE A 35 25.97 9.47 0.56
CA PHE A 35 24.64 9.12 0.00
C PHE A 35 23.94 8.00 0.77
N LEU A 36 24.69 7.16 1.49
CA LEU A 36 24.13 6.05 2.28
C LEU A 36 23.55 6.50 3.62
N SER A 37 23.80 7.74 4.06
CA SER A 37 23.28 8.26 5.33
C SER A 37 21.79 8.62 5.27
N SER A 38 21.26 8.94 4.08
CA SER A 38 19.89 9.44 3.95
C SER A 38 18.81 8.35 3.84
N VAL A 39 19.17 7.06 3.81
CA VAL A 39 18.22 5.93 3.81
C VAL A 39 18.09 5.33 5.23
N CYS A 40 18.21 6.17 6.27
CA CYS A 40 17.95 5.77 7.64
C CYS A 40 16.82 6.59 8.29
N SER A 41 15.86 7.06 7.50
CA SER A 41 14.52 7.31 8.03
C SER A 41 13.77 5.99 8.11
N SER A 42 14.27 5.09 8.95
CA SER A 42 13.48 3.97 9.44
C SER A 42 12.40 4.54 10.34
N GLU A 43 11.33 5.05 9.72
CA GLU A 43 9.99 5.04 10.31
C GLU A 43 9.55 3.57 10.36
N THR A 44 10.27 2.82 11.18
CA THR A 44 9.99 1.44 11.53
C THR A 44 8.60 1.45 12.12
N ALA A 45 7.62 0.99 11.33
CA ALA A 45 6.38 0.38 11.76
C ALA A 45 5.92 0.79 13.17
N ARG A 46 5.68 2.10 13.41
CA ARG A 46 5.00 2.49 14.64
C ARG A 46 3.62 1.84 14.54
N GLY A 47 3.40 0.86 15.43
CA GLY A 47 2.11 0.20 15.57
C GLY A 47 1.04 1.28 15.56
N ARG A 48 0.14 1.19 14.59
CA ARG A 48 -0.83 2.25 14.34
C ARG A 48 -1.71 2.39 15.58
N THR A 49 -1.46 3.42 16.38
CA THR A 49 -2.29 3.73 17.55
C THR A 49 -3.71 3.98 17.05
N VAL A 50 -4.63 3.13 17.48
CA VAL A 50 -6.04 3.25 17.10
C VAL A 50 -6.70 4.26 18.04
N THR A 51 -6.95 5.47 17.53
CA THR A 51 -7.74 6.48 18.26
C THR A 51 -9.22 6.12 18.16
N TRP A 52 -9.90 6.05 19.30
CA TRP A 52 -11.33 5.78 19.36
C TRP A 52 -12.12 7.04 19.01
N GLU A 53 -13.03 6.94 18.04
CA GLU A 53 -13.91 8.06 17.66
C GLU A 53 -15.01 8.22 18.72
N GLU A 54 -15.38 9.47 19.01
CA GLU A 54 -16.58 9.74 19.81
C GLU A 54 -17.85 9.32 19.05
N ASN A 55 -18.98 9.31 19.76
CA ASN A 55 -20.27 8.94 19.18
C ASN A 55 -20.69 9.93 18.08
N ALA A 56 -20.45 9.59 16.82
CA ALA A 56 -20.86 10.39 15.65
C ALA A 56 -22.34 10.20 15.28
N SER A 57 -22.97 11.24 14.73
CA SER A 57 -24.38 11.23 14.27
C SER A 57 -24.59 10.53 12.93
N SER A 58 -23.53 10.26 12.20
CA SER A 58 -23.53 9.60 10.90
C SER A 58 -22.47 8.50 10.84
N CYS A 59 -22.69 7.47 10.03
CA CYS A 59 -21.72 6.41 9.82
C CYS A 59 -20.52 6.94 9.03
N SER A 60 -19.29 6.71 9.52
CA SER A 60 -18.06 7.18 8.87
C SER A 60 -17.78 6.52 7.50
N ILE A 61 -18.58 5.53 7.08
CA ILE A 61 -18.45 4.83 5.80
C ILE A 61 -19.58 5.21 4.84
N CYS A 62 -20.84 4.89 5.15
CA CYS A 62 -21.96 5.17 4.25
C CYS A 62 -22.69 6.49 4.53
N ARG A 63 -22.27 7.25 5.54
CA ARG A 63 -22.88 8.53 5.96
C ARG A 63 -24.35 8.46 6.40
N ALA A 64 -24.94 7.26 6.50
CA ALA A 64 -26.28 7.07 7.04
C ALA A 64 -26.38 7.60 8.47
N ARG A 65 -27.53 8.18 8.84
CA ARG A 65 -27.80 8.66 10.19
C ARG A 65 -27.81 7.49 11.18
N ILE A 66 -27.11 7.64 12.30
CA ILE A 66 -26.97 6.61 13.34
C ILE A 66 -27.34 7.16 14.72
N GLY A 67 -27.89 6.30 15.57
CA GLY A 67 -28.37 6.61 16.91
C GLY A 67 -29.78 6.08 17.16
N LYS A 68 -30.18 6.11 18.43
CA LYS A 68 -31.47 5.58 18.91
C LYS A 68 -32.69 6.13 18.15
N ARG A 69 -32.65 7.42 17.79
CA ARG A 69 -33.73 8.11 17.05
C ARG A 69 -34.02 7.50 15.67
N TYR A 70 -33.04 6.87 15.02
CA TYR A 70 -33.18 6.33 13.67
C TYR A 70 -33.25 4.80 13.64
N LEU A 71 -33.40 4.15 14.81
CA LEU A 71 -33.34 2.69 14.96
C LEU A 71 -32.11 2.05 14.30
N ASN A 72 -31.01 2.82 14.21
CA ASN A 72 -29.76 2.41 13.59
C ASN A 72 -28.64 2.60 14.63
N PRO A 73 -28.42 1.62 15.53
CA PRO A 73 -27.50 1.77 16.66
C PRO A 73 -26.08 2.13 16.21
N ARG A 74 -25.37 2.82 17.11
CA ARG A 74 -23.96 3.18 16.89
C ARG A 74 -23.08 1.99 17.20
N HIS A 75 -22.14 1.71 16.32
CA HIS A 75 -21.10 0.72 16.56
C HIS A 75 -19.74 1.36 16.32
N HIS A 76 -18.72 0.84 16.99
CA HIS A 76 -17.34 1.23 16.71
C HIS A 76 -16.58 0.06 16.12
N CYS A 77 -15.76 0.34 15.10
CA CYS A 77 -14.82 -0.63 14.57
C CYS A 77 -13.67 -0.81 15.56
N ARG A 78 -13.42 -2.04 16.03
CA ARG A 78 -12.33 -2.30 16.99
C ARG A 78 -10.94 -2.24 16.35
N ALA A 79 -10.86 -2.28 15.02
CA ALA A 79 -9.59 -2.18 14.29
C ALA A 79 -9.18 -0.73 13.95
N CYS A 80 -10.12 0.22 13.86
CA CYS A 80 -9.81 1.61 13.49
C CYS A 80 -10.50 2.68 14.33
N GLY A 81 -11.31 2.31 15.32
CA GLY A 81 -11.95 3.22 16.27
C GLY A 81 -13.17 3.98 15.73
N ARG A 82 -13.45 3.95 14.42
CA ARG A 82 -14.50 4.77 13.79
C ARG A 82 -15.93 4.36 14.16
N CYS A 83 -16.82 5.34 14.20
CA CYS A 83 -18.27 5.16 14.41
C CYS A 83 -18.98 4.73 13.12
N VAL A 84 -19.67 3.59 13.14
CA VAL A 84 -20.22 2.90 11.97
C VAL A 84 -21.60 2.30 12.26
N CYS A 85 -22.40 2.11 11.21
CA CYS A 85 -23.66 1.37 11.31
C CYS A 85 -23.43 -0.16 11.23
N ALA A 86 -24.49 -0.93 11.51
CA ALA A 86 -24.44 -2.39 11.47
C ALA A 86 -24.07 -2.91 10.07
N ALA A 87 -24.69 -2.34 9.02
CA ALA A 87 -24.46 -2.73 7.63
C ALA A 87 -23.01 -2.48 7.16
N CYS A 88 -22.32 -1.47 7.71
CA CYS A 88 -20.92 -1.20 7.38
C CYS A 88 -19.91 -1.98 8.24
N SER A 89 -20.39 -2.70 9.26
CA SER A 89 -19.56 -3.52 10.16
C SER A 89 -20.17 -4.91 10.43
N PRO A 90 -20.48 -5.69 9.36
CA PRO A 90 -21.16 -6.97 9.51
C PRO A 90 -20.27 -8.07 10.09
N SER A 91 -18.95 -7.92 10.01
CA SER A 91 -18.00 -8.99 10.33
C SER A 91 -17.34 -8.82 11.69
N THR A 92 -17.04 -9.95 12.32
CA THR A 92 -16.09 -10.06 13.45
C THR A 92 -14.84 -10.76 12.95
N VAL A 93 -13.68 -10.21 13.29
CA VAL A 93 -12.37 -10.75 12.84
C VAL A 93 -11.51 -11.00 14.06
N GLN A 94 -10.85 -12.15 14.09
CA GLN A 94 -9.81 -12.44 15.07
C GLN A 94 -8.53 -11.72 14.63
N LEU A 95 -8.13 -10.72 15.41
CA LEU A 95 -6.86 -10.05 15.19
C LEU A 95 -5.74 -10.92 15.78
N GLN A 96 -4.55 -10.91 15.18
CA GLN A 96 -3.45 -11.79 15.55
C GLN A 96 -3.14 -11.67 17.05
N GLY A 97 -3.22 -12.79 17.79
CA GLY A 97 -3.02 -12.84 19.24
C GLY A 97 -4.19 -12.34 20.10
N ALA A 98 -5.32 -11.93 19.50
CA ALA A 98 -6.48 -11.40 20.22
C ALA A 98 -7.69 -12.35 20.10
N SER A 99 -7.96 -13.08 21.18
CA SER A 99 -9.28 -13.68 21.46
C SER A 99 -10.02 -12.79 22.47
N PRO A 100 -11.33 -12.54 22.33
CA PRO A 100 -12.24 -13.02 21.28
C PRO A 100 -12.22 -12.17 19.99
N ALA A 101 -12.87 -12.68 18.93
CA ALA A 101 -13.03 -11.97 17.66
C ALA A 101 -13.74 -10.61 17.85
N LYS A 102 -13.24 -9.57 17.18
CA LYS A 102 -13.69 -8.18 17.37
C LYS A 102 -14.44 -7.66 16.15
N ARG A 103 -15.51 -6.89 16.38
CA ARG A 103 -16.28 -6.24 15.30
C ARG A 103 -15.39 -5.33 14.47
N THR A 104 -15.41 -5.52 13.16
CA THR A 104 -14.51 -4.84 12.22
C THR A 104 -15.32 -4.31 11.04
N CYS A 105 -15.08 -3.06 10.65
CA CYS A 105 -15.76 -2.48 9.50
C CYS A 105 -15.22 -3.05 8.18
N LYS A 106 -16.01 -2.98 7.11
CA LYS A 106 -15.66 -3.53 5.80
C LYS A 106 -14.30 -3.04 5.28
N ASP A 107 -13.98 -1.75 5.43
CA ASP A 107 -12.70 -1.19 5.00
C ASP A 107 -11.51 -1.83 5.72
N CYS A 108 -11.66 -2.10 7.03
CA CYS A 108 -10.62 -2.76 7.82
C CYS A 108 -10.50 -4.24 7.46
N VAL A 109 -11.62 -4.93 7.19
CA VAL A 109 -11.58 -6.33 6.73
C VAL A 109 -10.79 -6.45 5.43
N VAL A 110 -11.01 -5.57 4.46
CA VAL A 110 -10.26 -5.57 3.18
C VAL A 110 -8.77 -5.37 3.43
N LYS A 111 -8.39 -4.43 4.29
CA LYS A 111 -6.98 -4.16 4.63
C LYS A 111 -6.31 -5.33 5.35
N LEU A 112 -7.01 -5.97 6.29
CA LEU A 112 -6.50 -7.13 7.03
C LEU A 112 -6.27 -8.32 6.10
N LYS A 113 -7.15 -8.55 5.13
CA LYS A 113 -6.98 -9.61 4.12
C LYS A 113 -5.83 -9.36 3.15
N ALA A 114 -5.48 -8.09 2.88
CA ALA A 114 -4.42 -7.72 1.95
C ALA A 114 -3.00 -7.76 2.57
N ALA A 115 -2.88 -7.70 3.90
CA ALA A 115 -1.60 -7.62 4.60
C ALA A 115 -0.65 -8.84 4.47
N PRO A 116 -1.10 -10.12 4.45
CA PRO A 116 -0.18 -11.25 4.56
C PRO A 116 0.73 -11.41 3.33
N GLY A 117 0.26 -11.07 2.13
CA GLY A 117 1.09 -11.17 0.92
C GLY A 117 2.17 -10.09 0.84
N VAL A 118 1.94 -8.93 1.47
CA VAL A 118 2.88 -7.79 1.43
C VAL A 118 4.10 -8.08 2.31
N THR A 119 3.91 -8.60 3.52
CA THR A 119 5.03 -8.93 4.42
C THR A 119 5.93 -10.01 3.85
N ILE A 120 5.36 -11.08 3.29
CA ILE A 120 6.13 -12.18 2.68
C ILE A 120 7.03 -11.66 1.55
N ARG A 121 6.50 -10.78 0.69
CA ARG A 121 7.29 -10.20 -0.42
C ARG A 121 8.38 -9.26 0.08
N LEU A 122 8.10 -8.47 1.12
CA LEU A 122 9.13 -7.61 1.74
C LEU A 122 10.23 -8.44 2.42
N GLU A 123 9.86 -9.52 3.11
CA GLU A 123 10.82 -10.43 3.74
C GLU A 123 11.71 -11.13 2.71
N ASP A 124 11.12 -11.64 1.62
CA ASP A 124 11.86 -12.25 0.51
C ASP A 124 12.82 -11.25 -0.14
N SER A 125 12.33 -10.05 -0.45
CA SER A 125 13.16 -8.98 -1.01
C SER A 125 14.29 -8.61 -0.04
N GLY A 126 14.01 -8.52 1.26
CA GLY A 126 15.02 -8.27 2.29
C GLY A 126 16.06 -9.39 2.39
N ARG A 127 15.66 -10.66 2.25
CA ARG A 127 16.60 -11.80 2.18
C ARG A 127 17.52 -11.70 0.97
N ARG A 128 16.96 -11.42 -0.21
CA ARG A 128 17.72 -11.28 -1.46
C ARG A 128 18.72 -10.13 -1.38
N LEU A 129 18.31 -8.97 -0.84
CA LEU A 129 19.20 -7.82 -0.66
C LEU A 129 20.33 -8.11 0.34
N ARG A 130 20.05 -8.79 1.46
CA ARG A 130 21.10 -9.20 2.43
C ARG A 130 22.12 -10.15 1.80
N SER A 131 21.66 -11.09 0.99
CA SER A 131 22.56 -12.03 0.29
C SER A 131 23.49 -11.30 -0.70
N LEU A 132 23.01 -10.27 -1.39
CA LEU A 132 23.81 -9.50 -2.35
C LEU A 132 24.79 -8.53 -1.67
N SER A 133 24.42 -8.00 -0.50
CA SER A 133 25.18 -6.98 0.21
C SER A 133 26.28 -7.53 1.12
N GLY A 134 26.40 -8.85 1.30
CA GLY A 134 27.46 -9.48 2.10
C GLY A 134 27.45 -9.09 3.58
N THR A 135 26.39 -8.42 4.05
CA THR A 135 26.24 -8.02 5.45
C THR A 135 25.66 -9.19 6.23
N SER A 136 26.53 -10.07 6.73
CA SER A 136 26.17 -11.00 7.79
C SER A 136 25.82 -10.16 9.02
N ALA A 137 24.53 -10.08 9.37
CA ALA A 137 24.08 -9.48 10.61
C ALA A 137 24.77 -10.22 11.76
N ALA A 138 25.83 -9.62 12.31
CA ALA A 138 26.53 -10.15 13.47
C ALA A 138 25.50 -10.26 14.61
N SER A 139 25.23 -11.49 15.02
CA SER A 139 24.45 -11.84 16.20
C SER A 139 25.17 -11.30 17.43
N THR A 140 24.83 -10.10 17.89
CA THR A 140 25.19 -9.68 19.25
C THR A 140 24.27 -10.42 20.21
N GLY A 141 24.77 -11.52 20.76
CA GLY A 141 24.18 -12.14 21.94
C GLY A 141 24.17 -11.14 23.08
N SER A 142 22.99 -10.90 23.66
CA SER A 142 22.83 -10.11 24.86
C SER A 142 23.21 -10.95 26.08
N SER A 143 24.40 -10.72 26.63
CA SER A 143 24.71 -11.05 28.02
C SER A 143 24.16 -9.93 28.92
N SER A 144 23.23 -10.29 29.81
CA SER A 144 22.70 -9.41 30.86
C SER A 144 23.55 -9.52 32.15
N PRO A 145 23.62 -8.46 32.97
CA PRO A 145 24.28 -8.49 34.27
C PRO A 145 23.49 -9.27 35.33
#